data_AF-A0A6G2V5E5-F1
#
_entry.id   AF-A0A6G2V5E5-F1
#
_cell.length_a   1.000
_cell.length_b   1.000
_cell.length_c   1.000
_cell.angle_alpha   90.00
_cell.angle_beta   90.00
_cell.angle_gamma   90.00
#
_symmetry.space_group_name_H-M   'P 1'
#
loop_
_entity.id
_entity.type
_entity.pdbx_description
1 polymer ?
#
loop_
_entity_poly.entity_id
_entity_poly.type
_entity_poly.pdbx_seq_one_letter_code
_entity_poly.pdbx_strand_id
1 'polypeptide(L)'
;MSEGGAPAGRAARELLVHADGLLDAARGVLADHTRAVTAVRTCLDPLLDALVRADLDSIPVSRLKDVTEGRLRLGAIEQAGFTTVGQVYGANRYELRQIPGVGAQTADQALAAAGGIAHAVRDTVAVRVDVDDRNEAVTALLGAVYGLVAAGPDARRAVDGARA
;
A
#
# COMPACT_ATOMS: atom_id res chain seq x y z
N MET A 1 53.00 -40.02 -24.74
CA MET A 1 52.00 -39.24 -25.49
C MET A 1 50.62 -39.73 -25.07
N SER A 2 50.04 -39.12 -24.05
CA SER A 2 48.62 -39.28 -23.70
C SER A 2 48.13 -37.90 -23.25
N GLU A 3 47.60 -37.14 -24.20
CA GLU A 3 46.97 -35.86 -23.93
C GLU A 3 45.50 -36.07 -23.54
N GLY A 4 45.20 -35.72 -22.29
CA GLY A 4 44.17 -34.75 -21.93
C GLY A 4 42.73 -35.06 -22.36
N GLY A 5 42.02 -35.91 -21.60
CA GLY A 5 40.60 -36.16 -21.89
C GLY A 5 39.77 -36.72 -20.74
N ALA A 6 39.95 -36.28 -19.48
CA ALA A 6 38.99 -36.56 -18.39
C ALA A 6 39.11 -35.76 -17.05
N PRO A 7 39.23 -34.40 -17.03
CA PRO A 7 38.89 -33.63 -15.81
C PRO A 7 37.65 -32.73 -15.94
N ALA A 8 37.14 -32.47 -17.15
CA ALA A 8 36.10 -31.45 -17.36
C ALA A 8 34.71 -31.84 -16.84
N GLY A 9 34.31 -33.11 -16.93
CA GLY A 9 32.93 -33.53 -16.63
C GLY A 9 32.56 -33.50 -15.13
N ARG A 10 33.50 -33.82 -14.23
CA ARG A 10 33.25 -33.74 -12.78
C ARG A 10 33.22 -32.29 -12.31
N ALA A 11 34.22 -31.50 -12.70
CA ALA A 11 34.29 -30.08 -12.38
C ALA A 11 33.07 -29.30 -12.93
N ALA A 12 32.60 -29.64 -14.14
CA ALA A 12 31.38 -29.06 -14.69
C ALA A 12 30.13 -29.42 -13.87
N ARG A 13 30.00 -30.67 -13.41
CA ARG A 13 28.87 -31.09 -12.54
C ARG A 13 28.91 -30.39 -11.18
N GLU A 14 30.09 -30.28 -10.57
CA GLU A 14 30.27 -29.57 -9.29
C GLU A 14 29.91 -28.09 -9.44
N LEU A 15 30.32 -27.45 -10.54
CA LEU A 15 29.94 -26.07 -10.85
C LEU A 15 28.42 -25.91 -11.02
N LEU A 16 27.77 -26.83 -11.73
CA LEU A 16 26.32 -26.80 -11.91
C LEU A 16 25.58 -26.94 -10.58
N VAL A 17 25.99 -27.89 -9.73
CA VAL A 17 25.40 -28.06 -8.38
C VAL A 17 25.56 -26.79 -7.55
N HIS A 18 26.73 -26.15 -7.61
CA HIS A 18 26.97 -24.91 -6.89
C HIS A 18 26.11 -23.76 -7.45
N ALA A 19 26.01 -23.65 -8.77
CA ALA A 19 25.19 -22.63 -9.43
C ALA A 19 23.70 -22.81 -9.11
N ASP A 20 23.19 -24.04 -9.10
CA ASP A 20 21.82 -24.37 -8.71
C ASP A 20 21.56 -23.98 -7.25
N GLY A 21 22.49 -24.31 -6.34
CA GLY A 21 22.40 -23.92 -4.93
C GLY A 21 22.39 -22.40 -4.73
N LEU A 22 23.19 -21.66 -5.51
CA LEU A 22 23.21 -20.20 -5.48
C LEU A 22 21.90 -19.61 -6.03
N LEU A 23 21.38 -20.17 -7.12
CA LEU A 23 20.12 -19.75 -7.72
C LEU A 23 18.94 -19.97 -6.77
N ASP A 24 18.90 -21.12 -6.09
CA ASP A 24 17.86 -21.42 -5.10
C ASP A 24 17.96 -20.49 -3.88
N ALA A 25 19.17 -20.19 -3.42
CA ALA A 25 19.38 -19.21 -2.35
C ALA A 25 18.92 -17.80 -2.78
N ALA A 26 19.25 -17.36 -3.99
CA ALA A 26 18.81 -16.08 -4.53
C ALA A 26 17.28 -16.00 -4.61
N ARG A 27 16.63 -17.05 -5.13
CA ARG A 27 15.16 -17.14 -5.17
C ARG A 27 14.54 -17.12 -3.77
N GLY A 28 15.13 -17.84 -2.82
CA GLY A 28 14.70 -17.86 -1.42
C GLY A 28 14.70 -16.47 -0.81
N VAL A 29 15.80 -15.73 -0.93
CA VAL A 29 15.93 -14.36 -0.42
C VAL A 29 14.87 -13.43 -1.02
N LEU A 30 14.63 -13.51 -2.34
CA LEU A 30 13.61 -12.68 -3.00
C LEU A 30 12.19 -13.01 -2.53
N ALA A 31 11.89 -14.30 -2.38
CA ALA A 31 10.59 -14.76 -1.88
C ALA A 31 10.37 -14.32 -0.43
N ASP A 32 11.37 -14.48 0.43
CA ASP A 32 11.30 -14.07 1.84
C ASP A 32 11.11 -12.57 1.99
N HIS A 33 11.88 -11.78 1.25
CA HIS A 33 11.73 -10.33 1.24
C HIS A 33 10.33 -9.91 0.78
N THR A 34 9.83 -10.51 -0.31
CA THR A 34 8.50 -10.22 -0.84
C THR A 34 7.41 -10.57 0.18
N ARG A 35 7.53 -11.72 0.86
CA ARG A 35 6.60 -12.12 1.92
C ARG A 35 6.63 -11.15 3.10
N ALA A 36 7.80 -10.74 3.56
CA ALA A 36 7.95 -9.81 4.68
C ALA A 36 7.36 -8.43 4.35
N VAL A 37 7.66 -7.86 3.18
CA VAL A 37 7.08 -6.57 2.74
C VAL A 37 5.56 -6.67 2.58
N THR A 38 5.06 -7.77 2.03
CA THR A 38 3.62 -8.00 1.88
C THR A 38 2.94 -8.06 3.25
N ALA A 39 3.50 -8.80 4.21
CA ALA A 39 2.96 -8.89 5.56
C ALA A 39 2.86 -7.50 6.24
N VAL A 40 3.90 -6.66 6.10
CA VAL A 40 3.87 -5.28 6.62
C VAL A 40 2.73 -4.49 5.99
N ARG A 41 2.58 -4.52 4.66
CA ARG A 41 1.51 -3.79 3.96
C ARG A 41 0.12 -4.27 4.36
N THR A 42 -0.07 -5.59 4.46
CA THR A 42 -1.34 -6.19 4.90
C THR A 42 -1.75 -5.70 6.30
N CYS A 43 -0.80 -5.47 7.20
CA CYS A 43 -1.10 -4.90 8.53
C CYS A 43 -1.22 -3.37 8.51
N LEU A 44 -0.43 -2.68 7.70
CA LEU A 44 -0.36 -1.22 7.68
C LEU A 44 -1.53 -0.56 6.94
N ASP A 45 -1.91 -1.09 5.78
CA ASP A 45 -2.89 -0.46 4.89
C ASP A 45 -4.25 -0.24 5.58
N PRO A 46 -4.82 -1.22 6.32
CA PRO A 46 -6.09 -1.00 7.04
C PRO A 46 -6.00 0.07 8.12
N LEU A 47 -4.85 0.19 8.80
CA LEU A 47 -4.62 1.23 9.81
C LEU A 47 -4.58 2.62 9.17
N LEU A 48 -3.89 2.75 8.04
CA LEU A 48 -3.86 4.00 7.29
C LEU A 48 -5.23 4.35 6.73
N ASP A 49 -5.96 3.38 6.17
CA ASP A 49 -7.31 3.60 5.64
C ASP A 49 -8.27 4.09 6.73
N ALA A 50 -8.18 3.54 7.95
CA ALA A 50 -8.97 3.98 9.09
C ALA A 50 -8.63 5.43 9.51
N LEU A 51 -7.34 5.78 9.53
CA LEU A 51 -6.90 7.15 9.84
C LEU A 51 -7.36 8.15 8.77
N VAL A 52 -7.17 7.82 7.49
CA VAL A 52 -7.66 8.64 6.37
C VAL A 52 -9.17 8.82 6.48
N ARG A 53 -9.91 7.75 6.77
CA ARG A 53 -11.36 7.82 6.93
C ARG A 53 -11.77 8.77 8.04
N ALA A 54 -11.16 8.64 9.22
CA ALA A 54 -11.43 9.51 10.36
C ALA A 54 -11.15 10.99 10.04
N ASP A 55 -10.02 11.26 9.39
CA ASP A 55 -9.66 12.62 8.97
C ASP A 55 -10.66 13.17 7.94
N LEU A 56 -11.02 12.40 6.92
CA LEU A 56 -12.00 12.79 5.90
C LEU A 56 -13.39 13.05 6.49
N ASP A 57 -13.78 12.32 7.53
CA ASP A 57 -15.05 12.54 8.24
C ASP A 57 -15.05 13.83 9.06
N SER A 58 -13.88 14.40 9.38
CA SER A 58 -13.77 15.72 10.01
C SER A 58 -13.84 16.89 9.00
N ILE A 59 -13.62 16.62 7.71
CA ILE A 59 -13.56 17.64 6.66
C ILE A 59 -14.97 17.92 6.12
N PRO A 60 -15.46 19.17 6.18
CA PRO A 60 -16.77 19.52 5.62
C PRO A 60 -16.84 19.29 4.11
N VAL A 61 -17.98 18.81 3.61
CA VAL A 61 -18.22 18.56 2.17
C VAL A 61 -18.00 19.81 1.32
N SER A 62 -18.17 21.01 1.89
CA SER A 62 -17.94 22.29 1.22
C SER A 62 -16.52 22.42 0.65
N ARG A 63 -15.53 21.74 1.24
CA ARG A 63 -14.11 21.72 0.80
C ARG A 63 -13.91 21.06 -0.55
N LEU A 64 -14.86 20.27 -1.05
CA LEU A 64 -14.80 19.72 -2.41
C LEU A 64 -14.78 20.81 -3.49
N LYS A 65 -15.32 22.00 -3.20
CA LYS A 65 -15.27 23.16 -4.13
C LYS A 65 -13.84 23.64 -4.37
N ASP A 66 -12.97 23.53 -3.37
CA ASP A 66 -11.61 24.06 -3.43
C ASP A 66 -10.74 23.28 -4.42
N VAL A 67 -11.00 21.98 -4.57
CA VAL A 67 -10.30 21.10 -5.52
C VAL A 67 -10.89 21.19 -6.93
N THR A 68 -12.09 21.75 -7.08
CA THR A 68 -12.81 21.84 -8.37
C THR A 68 -12.85 23.25 -8.96
N GLU A 69 -12.03 24.16 -8.43
CA GLU A 69 -12.01 25.58 -8.80
C GLU A 69 -13.40 26.24 -8.67
N GLY A 70 -14.18 25.80 -7.68
CA GLY A 70 -15.53 26.32 -7.38
C GLY A 70 -16.63 25.90 -8.36
N ARG A 71 -16.35 25.05 -9.36
CA ARG A 71 -17.34 24.64 -10.38
C ARG A 71 -18.35 23.62 -9.87
N LEU A 72 -18.07 22.96 -8.75
CA LEU A 72 -18.93 21.91 -8.20
C LEU A 72 -20.14 22.49 -7.45
N ARG A 73 -21.34 22.19 -7.95
CA ARG A 73 -22.61 22.53 -7.29
C ARG A 73 -22.95 21.49 -6.23
N LEU A 74 -22.59 21.77 -4.98
CA LEU A 74 -22.77 20.85 -3.85
C LEU A 74 -24.17 20.85 -3.20
N GLY A 75 -25.04 21.81 -3.52
CA GLY A 75 -26.29 22.00 -2.79
C GLY A 75 -27.19 20.77 -2.74
N ALA A 76 -27.31 20.02 -3.84
CA ALA A 76 -28.09 18.78 -3.86
C ALA A 76 -27.45 17.66 -3.01
N ILE A 77 -26.13 17.58 -2.99
CA ILE A 77 -25.35 16.60 -2.20
C ILE A 77 -25.50 16.91 -0.70
N GLU A 78 -25.36 18.18 -0.32
CA GLU A 78 -25.58 18.67 1.06
C GLU A 78 -27.01 18.41 1.54
N GLN A 79 -28.01 18.71 0.70
CA GLN A 79 -29.43 18.46 1.00
C GLN A 79 -29.77 16.98 1.13
N ALA A 80 -29.00 16.10 0.48
CA ALA A 80 -29.13 14.65 0.61
C ALA A 80 -28.46 14.09 1.89
N GLY A 81 -27.91 14.95 2.76
CA GLY A 81 -27.33 14.55 4.04
C GLY A 81 -25.84 14.25 4.01
N PHE A 82 -25.16 14.46 2.87
CA PHE A 82 -23.70 14.39 2.79
C PHE A 82 -23.10 15.69 3.32
N THR A 83 -22.64 15.67 4.56
CA THR A 83 -22.03 16.81 5.27
C THR A 83 -20.51 16.76 5.32
N THR A 84 -19.90 15.60 5.08
CA THR A 84 -18.43 15.41 5.15
C THR A 84 -17.84 14.92 3.82
N VAL A 85 -16.56 15.20 3.60
CA VAL A 85 -15.81 14.65 2.45
C VAL A 85 -15.74 13.13 2.55
N GLY A 86 -15.59 12.60 3.76
CA GLY A 86 -15.62 11.16 3.99
C GLY A 86 -16.88 10.53 3.42
N GLN A 87 -18.07 11.05 3.72
CA GLN A 87 -19.32 10.46 3.21
C GLN A 87 -19.36 10.40 1.68
N VAL A 88 -18.86 11.43 1.00
CA VAL A 88 -18.75 11.43 -0.47
C VAL A 88 -17.70 10.43 -0.96
N TYR A 89 -16.54 10.35 -0.29
CA TYR A 89 -15.46 9.41 -0.63
C TYR A 89 -15.87 7.95 -0.44
N GLY A 90 -16.70 7.66 0.56
CA GLY A 90 -17.22 6.32 0.85
C GLY A 90 -18.42 5.93 -0.01
N ALA A 91 -19.06 6.90 -0.67
CA ALA A 91 -20.17 6.64 -1.57
C ALA A 91 -19.67 6.13 -2.93
N ASN A 92 -20.50 5.35 -3.60
CA ASN A 92 -20.26 4.98 -4.98
C ASN A 92 -20.95 5.94 -5.96
N ARG A 93 -20.52 5.90 -7.23
CA ARG A 93 -21.06 6.74 -8.30
C ARG A 93 -22.57 6.58 -8.48
N TYR A 94 -23.10 5.38 -8.26
CA TYR A 94 -24.51 5.10 -8.43
C TYR A 94 -25.35 5.75 -7.32
N GLU A 95 -24.92 5.67 -6.07
CA GLU A 95 -25.56 6.31 -4.91
C GLU A 95 -25.65 7.82 -5.09
N LEU A 96 -24.56 8.48 -5.48
CA LEU A 96 -24.57 9.93 -5.72
C LEU A 96 -25.54 10.33 -6.84
N ARG A 97 -25.69 9.49 -7.87
CA ARG A 97 -26.62 9.74 -8.99
C ARG A 97 -28.09 9.50 -8.64
N GLN A 98 -28.39 8.84 -7.53
CA GLN A 98 -29.77 8.73 -7.04
C GLN A 98 -30.27 10.02 -6.38
N ILE A 99 -29.36 10.95 -6.06
CA ILE A 99 -29.71 12.24 -5.48
C ILE A 99 -30.40 13.12 -6.55
N PRO A 100 -31.63 13.60 -6.30
CA PRO A 100 -32.30 14.51 -7.22
C PRO A 100 -31.45 15.75 -7.52
N GLY A 101 -31.18 16.01 -8.80
CA GLY A 101 -30.36 17.14 -9.25
C GLY A 101 -28.86 16.85 -9.37
N VAL A 102 -28.39 15.64 -9.05
CA VAL A 102 -26.99 15.21 -9.26
C VAL A 102 -26.88 14.39 -10.55
N GLY A 103 -26.26 15.00 -11.57
CA GLY A 103 -25.96 14.32 -12.84
C GLY A 103 -24.66 13.50 -12.79
N ALA A 104 -24.41 12.74 -13.86
CA ALA A 104 -23.18 11.93 -13.99
C ALA A 104 -21.91 12.76 -13.82
N GLN A 105 -21.82 13.93 -14.46
CA GLN A 105 -20.67 14.81 -14.33
C GLN A 105 -20.46 15.31 -12.89
N THR A 106 -21.54 15.66 -12.19
CA THR A 106 -21.47 16.15 -10.81
C THR A 106 -21.02 15.04 -9.85
N ALA A 107 -21.55 13.82 -10.01
CA ALA A 107 -21.11 12.67 -9.23
C ALA A 107 -19.62 12.36 -9.47
N ASP A 108 -19.18 12.38 -10.73
CA ASP A 108 -17.79 12.10 -11.09
C ASP A 108 -16.83 13.15 -10.53
N GLN A 109 -17.20 14.43 -10.62
CA GLN A 109 -16.41 15.52 -10.05
C GLN A 109 -16.37 15.46 -8.52
N ALA A 110 -17.48 15.13 -7.86
CA ALA A 110 -17.51 14.99 -6.40
C ALA A 110 -16.61 13.84 -5.93
N LEU A 111 -16.66 12.68 -6.60
CA LEU A 111 -15.78 11.54 -6.30
C LEU A 111 -14.32 11.85 -6.60
N ALA A 112 -14.02 12.49 -7.74
CA ALA A 112 -12.66 12.87 -8.08
C ALA A 112 -12.08 13.88 -7.07
N ALA A 113 -12.87 14.87 -6.66
CA ALA A 113 -12.48 15.85 -5.66
C ALA A 113 -12.25 15.18 -4.29
N ALA A 114 -13.17 14.31 -3.85
CA ALA A 114 -13.04 13.58 -2.61
C ALA A 114 -11.80 12.66 -2.63
N GLY A 115 -11.54 11.99 -3.74
CA GLY A 115 -10.34 11.19 -3.96
C GLY A 115 -9.04 12.01 -3.93
N GLY A 116 -9.06 13.22 -4.50
CA GLY A 116 -7.91 14.14 -4.42
C GLY A 116 -7.60 14.57 -2.99
N ILE A 117 -8.62 14.91 -2.19
CA ILE A 117 -8.46 15.22 -0.76
C ILE A 117 -7.98 13.98 0.00
N ALA A 118 -8.57 12.81 -0.25
CA ALA A 118 -8.17 11.55 0.38
C ALA A 118 -6.70 11.21 0.12
N HIS A 119 -6.23 11.43 -1.11
CA HIS A 119 -4.82 11.25 -1.45
C HIS A 119 -3.92 12.20 -0.66
N ALA A 120 -4.27 13.49 -0.60
CA ALA A 120 -3.51 14.47 0.17
C ALA A 120 -3.49 14.16 1.68
N VAL A 121 -4.60 13.69 2.24
CA VAL A 121 -4.67 13.23 3.65
C VAL A 121 -3.78 12.01 3.85
N ARG A 122 -3.83 11.03 2.95
CA ARG A 122 -3.02 9.79 3.02
C ARG A 122 -1.53 10.07 3.09
N ASP A 123 -1.05 11.12 2.43
CA ASP A 123 0.36 11.51 2.45
C ASP A 123 0.81 12.11 3.80
N THR A 124 -0.13 12.49 4.67
CA THR A 124 0.15 13.17 5.94
C THR A 124 -0.13 12.32 7.18
N VAL A 125 -0.99 11.30 7.07
CA VAL A 125 -1.32 10.43 8.21
C VAL A 125 -0.16 9.51 8.57
N ALA A 126 0.00 9.24 9.86
CA ALA A 126 0.97 8.30 10.37
C ALA A 126 0.37 7.48 11.51
N VAL A 127 0.62 6.17 11.49
CA VAL A 127 0.27 5.29 12.61
C VAL A 127 1.11 5.66 13.81
N ARG A 128 0.46 6.09 14.90
CA ARG A 128 1.11 6.35 16.18
C ARG A 128 1.11 5.07 17.00
N VAL A 129 2.29 4.70 17.49
CA VAL A 129 2.46 3.57 18.41
C VAL A 129 2.45 4.13 19.81
N ASP A 130 1.43 3.79 20.58
CA ASP A 130 1.34 4.08 22.00
C ASP A 130 1.64 2.79 22.77
N VAL A 131 2.48 2.88 23.80
CA VAL A 131 2.91 1.73 24.61
C VAL A 131 1.80 1.31 25.59
N ASP A 132 0.95 2.26 25.99
CA ASP A 132 -0.14 2.01 26.93
C ASP A 132 -1.43 1.53 26.24
N ASP A 133 -1.55 1.76 24.92
CA ASP A 133 -2.67 1.25 24.10
C ASP A 133 -2.34 -0.11 23.47
N ARG A 134 -2.95 -1.17 24.01
CA ARG A 134 -2.76 -2.55 23.55
C ARG A 134 -3.64 -2.87 22.35
N ASN A 135 -3.33 -2.26 21.21
CA ASN A 135 -4.00 -2.54 19.95
C ASN A 135 -3.37 -3.76 19.24
N GLU A 136 -4.16 -4.81 19.06
CA GLU A 136 -3.72 -6.05 18.39
C GLU A 136 -3.25 -5.82 16.95
N ALA A 137 -3.90 -4.90 16.20
CA ALA A 137 -3.51 -4.58 14.84
C ALA A 137 -2.14 -3.87 14.77
N VAL A 138 -1.88 -2.97 15.71
CA VAL A 138 -0.56 -2.32 15.85
C VAL A 138 0.50 -3.34 16.28
N THR A 139 0.16 -4.27 17.18
CA THR A 139 1.06 -5.35 17.60
C THR A 139 1.43 -6.25 16.42
N ALA A 140 0.46 -6.63 15.58
CA ALA A 140 0.70 -7.41 14.37
C ALA A 140 1.61 -6.66 13.37
N LEU A 141 1.37 -5.35 13.19
CA LEU A 141 2.25 -4.49 12.37
C LEU A 141 3.69 -4.49 12.91
N LEU A 142 3.87 -4.31 14.23
CA LEU A 142 5.19 -4.34 14.86
C LEU A 142 5.90 -5.67 14.65
N GLY A 143 5.19 -6.80 14.75
CA GLY A 143 5.75 -8.13 14.46
C GLY A 143 6.19 -8.28 13.01
N ALA A 144 5.39 -7.79 12.05
CA ALA A 144 5.74 -7.83 10.63
C ALA A 144 6.96 -6.95 10.31
N VAL A 145 7.02 -5.73 10.88
CA VAL A 145 8.17 -4.82 10.72
C VAL A 145 9.41 -5.39 11.38
N TYR A 146 9.27 -6.02 12.55
CA TYR A 146 10.38 -6.66 13.26
C TYR A 146 11.06 -7.72 12.39
N GLY A 147 10.31 -8.48 11.57
CA GLY A 147 10.90 -9.44 10.62
C GLY A 147 11.89 -8.80 9.63
N LEU A 148 11.58 -7.59 9.14
CA LEU A 148 12.49 -6.83 8.26
C LEU A 148 13.70 -6.25 9.02
N VAL A 149 13.48 -5.79 10.26
CA VAL A 149 14.55 -5.24 11.10
C VAL A 149 15.53 -6.33 11.55
N ALA A 150 15.01 -7.49 11.95
CA ALA A 150 15.79 -8.64 12.42
C ALA A 150 16.68 -9.24 11.32
N ALA A 151 16.27 -9.14 10.06
CA ALA A 151 17.09 -9.55 8.91
C ALA A 151 18.37 -8.70 8.75
N GLY A 152 18.40 -7.51 9.37
CA GLY A 152 19.58 -6.66 9.43
C GLY A 152 19.91 -5.94 8.11
N PRO A 153 20.98 -5.12 8.09
CA PRO A 153 21.34 -4.29 6.94
C PRO A 153 21.79 -5.11 5.72
N ASP A 154 22.31 -6.32 5.94
CA ASP A 154 22.78 -7.18 4.85
C ASP A 154 21.63 -7.81 4.05
N ALA A 155 20.41 -7.86 4.59
CA ALA A 155 19.24 -8.33 3.85
C ALA A 155 19.00 -7.52 2.57
N ARG A 156 19.22 -6.20 2.61
CA ARG A 156 19.10 -5.34 1.44
C ARG A 156 20.15 -5.68 0.38
N ARG A 157 21.40 -5.88 0.79
CA ARG A 157 22.49 -6.30 -0.12
C ARG A 157 22.21 -7.66 -0.73
N ALA A 158 21.68 -8.60 0.05
CA ALA A 158 21.33 -9.93 -0.43
C ALA A 158 20.21 -9.89 -1.47
N VAL A 159 19.18 -9.05 -1.26
CA VAL A 159 18.11 -8.83 -2.25
C VAL A 159 18.64 -8.19 -3.53
N ASP A 160 19.49 -7.17 -3.42
CA ASP A 160 20.09 -6.50 -4.57
C ASP A 160 20.99 -7.47 -5.37
N GLY A 161 21.79 -8.29 -4.67
CA GLY A 161 22.63 -9.31 -5.28
C GLY A 161 21.84 -10.46 -5.92
N ALA A 162 20.68 -10.83 -5.36
CA ALA A 162 19.82 -11.86 -5.93
C ALA A 162 19.06 -11.41 -7.19
N ARG A 163 19.01 -10.10 -7.48
CA ARG A 163 18.38 -9.53 -8.69
C ARG A 163 19.34 -9.34 -9.86
N ALA A 164 20.63 -9.29 -9.58
CA ALA A 164 21.69 -9.07 -10.56
C ALA A 164 21.93 -10.33 -11.41
#